data_AF-A0A2D9NIW7-F1
#
_entry.id   AF-A0A2D9NIW7-F1
#
_cell.length_a   1.000
_cell.length_b   1.000
_cell.length_c   1.000
_cell.angle_alpha   90.00
_cell.angle_beta   90.00
_cell.angle_gamma   90.00
#
_symmetry.space_group_name_H-M   'P 1'
#
loop_
_entity.id
_entity.type
_entity.pdbx_description
1 polymer ?
#
loop_
_entity_poly.entity_id
_entity_poly.type
_entity_poly.pdbx_seq_one_letter_code
_entity_poly.pdbx_strand_id
1 'polypeptide(L)'
;MASGEGEAGSSKKEIVSTIRKGERIPRRSPPQFEEASSFSNAISRDGILGTAMDDKNQYGPIAMMIFLLIVASITGLMIKIFDLIIN
;
A
#
# COMPACT_ATOMS: atom_id res chain seq x y z
N MET A 1 2.03 27.22 -25.08
CA MET A 1 3.00 26.44 -24.30
C MET A 1 3.10 27.10 -22.92
N ALA A 2 2.35 26.60 -21.94
CA ALA A 2 2.33 27.05 -20.54
C ALA A 2 1.82 25.85 -19.74
N SER A 3 2.65 25.16 -18.95
CA SER A 3 3.12 25.49 -17.59
C SER A 3 1.97 25.70 -16.61
N GLY A 4 1.88 24.84 -15.62
CA GLY A 4 0.86 24.88 -14.58
C GLY A 4 0.97 23.67 -13.67
N GLU A 5 1.66 23.89 -12.55
CA GLU A 5 1.91 22.99 -11.43
C GLU A 5 0.60 22.52 -10.77
N GLY A 6 0.59 21.30 -10.24
CA GLY A 6 -0.60 20.73 -9.60
C GLY A 6 -0.23 19.95 -8.35
N GLU A 7 -0.33 20.60 -7.20
CA GLU A 7 -0.54 19.96 -5.90
C GLU A 7 -1.73 20.62 -5.21
N ALA A 8 -2.71 19.82 -4.79
CA ALA A 8 -3.70 20.25 -3.81
C ALA A 8 -4.17 19.03 -3.01
N GLY A 9 -3.92 19.11 -1.70
CA GLY A 9 -4.36 18.14 -0.71
C GLY A 9 -5.88 17.98 -0.68
N SER A 10 -6.27 16.75 -0.34
CA SER A 10 -7.64 16.28 -0.17
C SER A 10 -8.26 16.79 1.12
N SER A 11 -9.46 17.38 1.04
CA SER A 11 -10.50 17.11 2.04
C SER A 11 -11.92 17.36 1.52
N LYS A 12 -12.75 16.31 1.69
CA LYS A 12 -14.23 16.27 1.73
C LYS A 12 -15.06 16.49 0.46
N LYS A 13 -15.58 15.33 -0.01
CA LYS A 13 -16.96 14.97 -0.41
C LYS A 13 -17.57 15.57 -1.70
N GLU A 14 -18.18 14.63 -2.46
CA GLU A 14 -19.23 14.81 -3.50
C GLU A 14 -18.69 15.31 -4.87
N ILE A 15 -19.12 14.87 -6.06
CA ILE A 15 -20.47 14.55 -6.58
C ILE A 15 -20.29 13.59 -7.78
N VAL A 16 -21.19 12.61 -7.97
CA VAL A 16 -21.31 11.87 -9.24
C VAL A 16 -21.88 12.83 -10.29
N SER A 17 -21.01 13.39 -11.14
CA SER A 17 -21.42 14.16 -12.31
C SER A 17 -21.70 13.21 -13.48
N THR A 18 -22.82 13.43 -14.16
CA THR A 18 -23.19 12.71 -15.39
C THR A 18 -22.19 13.06 -16.49
N ILE A 19 -21.20 12.20 -16.72
CA ILE A 19 -20.07 12.40 -17.65
C ILE A 19 -20.60 12.57 -19.10
N ARG A 20 -20.38 13.75 -19.72
CA ARG A 20 -20.71 14.01 -21.14
C ARG A 20 -19.54 13.65 -22.07
N LYS A 21 -19.83 13.19 -23.30
CA LYS A 21 -18.80 12.74 -24.27
C LYS A 21 -17.77 13.84 -24.54
N GLY A 22 -16.50 13.60 -24.17
CA GLY A 22 -15.40 14.58 -24.15
C GLY A 22 -14.84 14.87 -22.75
N GLU A 23 -15.55 14.46 -21.70
CA GLU A 23 -15.18 14.63 -20.31
C GLU A 23 -14.24 13.48 -19.88
N ARG A 24 -12.94 13.77 -19.90
CA ARG A 24 -11.93 12.91 -19.27
C ARG A 24 -12.35 12.65 -17.82
N ILE A 25 -12.29 11.37 -17.41
CA ILE A 25 -12.42 11.00 -16.00
C ILE A 25 -11.42 11.84 -15.20
N PRO A 26 -11.87 12.56 -14.15
CA PRO A 26 -10.97 13.29 -13.27
C PRO A 26 -9.90 12.33 -12.72
N ARG A 27 -8.63 12.63 -12.96
CA ARG A 27 -7.54 11.86 -12.36
C ARG A 27 -7.54 12.15 -10.86
N ARG A 28 -7.55 11.09 -10.05
CA ARG A 28 -7.28 11.22 -8.61
C ARG A 28 -5.82 11.68 -8.43
N SER A 29 -5.54 12.41 -7.36
CA SER A 29 -4.16 12.69 -6.96
C SER A 29 -3.42 11.36 -6.73
N PRO A 30 -2.13 11.26 -7.10
CA PRO A 30 -1.36 10.06 -6.83
C PRO A 30 -1.33 9.78 -5.30
N PRO A 31 -1.21 8.51 -4.89
CA PRO A 31 -0.96 8.15 -3.49
C PRO A 31 0.34 8.80 -2.98
N GLN A 32 0.45 8.99 -1.66
CA GLN A 32 1.71 9.45 -1.06
C GLN A 32 2.77 8.35 -1.19
N PHE A 33 3.86 8.68 -1.88
CA PHE A 33 5.03 7.82 -2.07
C PHE A 33 6.26 8.59 -1.64
N GLU A 34 7.07 8.02 -0.75
CA GLU A 34 8.30 8.63 -0.27
C GLU A 34 9.41 7.58 -0.29
N GLU A 35 10.53 7.88 -0.94
CA GLU A 35 11.66 6.96 -0.96
C GLU A 35 12.28 6.87 0.44
N ALA A 36 12.77 5.68 0.76
CA ALA A 36 13.46 5.42 2.01
C ALA A 36 14.91 5.04 1.70
N SER A 37 15.84 5.56 2.48
CA SER A 37 17.27 5.31 2.30
C SER A 37 17.69 3.85 2.51
N SER A 38 16.89 3.09 3.25
CA SER A 38 17.11 1.66 3.51
C SER A 38 15.81 0.96 3.87
N PHE A 39 15.80 -0.38 3.77
CA PHE A 39 14.65 -1.20 4.12
C PHE A 39 14.23 -1.06 5.60
N SER A 40 15.20 -0.98 6.51
CA SER A 40 14.92 -0.79 7.94
C SER A 40 14.34 0.59 8.23
N ASN A 41 14.81 1.63 7.52
CA ASN A 41 14.24 2.97 7.59
C ASN A 41 12.79 2.97 7.05
N ALA A 42 12.54 2.29 5.94
CA ALA A 42 11.21 2.14 5.35
C ALA A 42 10.21 1.53 6.34
N ILE A 43 10.58 0.42 6.99
CA ILE A 43 9.74 -0.21 8.01
C ILE A 43 9.56 0.71 9.23
N SER A 44 10.61 1.41 9.66
CA SER A 44 10.53 2.26 10.85
C SER A 44 9.63 3.49 10.63
N ARG A 45 9.66 4.07 9.42
CA ARG A 45 8.86 5.24 9.04
C ARG A 45 7.42 4.87 8.67
N ASP A 46 7.25 3.86 7.82
CA ASP A 46 5.96 3.57 7.17
C ASP A 46 5.26 2.33 7.75
N GLY A 47 5.95 1.56 8.59
CA GLY A 47 5.49 0.28 9.12
C GLY A 47 5.60 -0.87 8.12
N ILE A 48 5.50 -2.11 8.61
CA ILE A 48 5.49 -3.32 7.77
C ILE A 48 4.26 -3.34 6.86
N LEU A 49 3.09 -2.98 7.38
CA LEU A 49 1.84 -2.91 6.61
C LEU A 49 1.85 -1.76 5.60
N GLY A 50 2.31 -0.57 5.99
CA GLY A 50 2.38 0.57 5.06
C GLY A 50 3.43 0.38 3.96
N THR A 51 4.52 -0.34 4.26
CA THR A 51 5.49 -0.73 3.25
C THR A 51 4.96 -1.85 2.35
N ALA A 52 4.37 -2.91 2.91
CA ALA A 52 4.00 -4.12 2.15
C ALA A 52 2.65 -4.08 1.43
N MET A 53 1.67 -3.31 1.93
CA MET A 53 0.31 -3.23 1.35
C MET A 53 -0.02 -1.89 0.72
N ASP A 54 0.41 -0.78 1.32
CA ASP A 54 0.06 0.56 0.83
C ASP A 54 1.09 1.11 -0.17
N ASP A 55 2.18 0.37 -0.47
CA ASP A 55 3.26 0.77 -1.38
C ASP A 55 3.80 2.19 -1.10
N LYS A 56 3.90 2.59 0.18
CA LYS A 56 4.34 3.95 0.58
C LYS A 56 5.79 4.27 0.19
N ASN A 57 6.58 3.26 -0.13
CA ASN A 57 7.99 3.38 -0.50
C ASN A 57 8.40 2.24 -1.46
N GLN A 58 9.64 2.29 -1.95
CA GLN A 58 10.17 1.36 -2.96
C GLN A 58 10.32 -0.11 -2.50
N TYR A 59 10.14 -0.41 -1.22
CA TYR A 59 10.41 -1.73 -0.65
C TYR A 59 9.20 -2.66 -0.59
N GLY A 60 8.04 -2.26 -1.14
CA GLY A 60 6.83 -3.07 -1.15
C GLY A 60 7.03 -4.54 -1.54
N PRO A 61 7.63 -4.86 -2.71
CA PRO A 61 7.83 -6.25 -3.12
C PRO A 61 8.66 -7.08 -2.14
N ILE A 62 9.70 -6.49 -1.54
CA ILE A 62 10.58 -7.16 -0.57
C ILE A 62 9.83 -7.37 0.75
N ALA A 63 9.15 -6.33 1.24
CA ALA A 63 8.35 -6.41 2.46
C ALA A 63 7.21 -7.44 2.32
N MET A 64 6.59 -7.52 1.13
CA MET A 64 5.54 -8.48 0.84
C MET A 64 6.05 -9.92 0.91
N MET A 65 7.22 -10.22 0.36
CA MET A 65 7.81 -11.56 0.45
C MET A 65 8.06 -11.98 1.91
N ILE A 66 8.62 -11.07 2.72
CA ILE A 66 8.87 -11.32 4.14
C ILE A 66 7.55 -11.50 4.90
N PHE A 67 6.55 -10.67 4.60
CA PHE A 67 5.24 -10.75 5.22
C PHE A 67 4.56 -12.09 4.92
N LEU A 68 4.59 -12.54 3.67
CA LEU A 68 4.07 -13.86 3.28
C LEU A 68 4.76 -15.00 4.01
N LEU A 69 6.08 -14.93 4.18
CA LEU A 69 6.84 -15.94 4.93
C LEU A 69 6.41 -16.00 6.40
N ILE A 70 6.18 -14.85 7.03
CA ILE A 70 5.68 -14.78 8.42
C ILE A 70 4.29 -15.42 8.51
N VAL A 71 3.35 -15.02 7.65
CA VAL A 71 1.96 -15.53 7.67
C VAL A 71 1.92 -17.03 7.38
N ALA A 72 2.68 -17.50 6.38
CA ALA A 72 2.79 -18.91 6.05
C ALA A 72 3.36 -19.72 7.22
N SER A 73 4.41 -19.20 7.88
CA SER A 73 5.04 -19.86 9.02
C SER A 73 4.08 -19.97 10.21
N ILE A 74 3.36 -18.89 10.55
CA ILE A 74 2.36 -18.90 11.63
C ILE A 74 1.26 -19.92 11.30
N THR A 75 0.73 -19.87 10.08
CA THR A 75 -0.35 -20.76 9.66
C THR A 75 0.08 -22.23 9.70
N GLY A 76 1.24 -22.56 9.13
CA GLY A 76 1.79 -23.92 9.15
C GLY A 76 2.09 -24.42 10.56
N LEU A 77 2.58 -23.55 11.43
CA LEU A 77 2.84 -23.88 12.83
C LEU A 77 1.53 -24.12 13.60
N MET A 78 0.49 -23.32 13.35
CA MET A 78 -0.83 -23.52 13.96
C MET A 78 -1.45 -24.85 13.53
N ILE A 79 -1.36 -25.21 12.25
CA ILE A 79 -1.81 -26.52 11.76
C ILE A 79 -1.05 -27.65 12.48
N LYS A 80 0.27 -27.54 12.61
CA LYS A 80 1.09 -28.56 13.28
C LYS A 80 0.77 -28.69 14.77
N ILE A 81 0.57 -27.57 15.47
CA ILE A 81 0.19 -27.59 16.89
C ILE A 81 -1.21 -28.18 17.05
N PHE A 82 -2.15 -27.82 16.18
CA PHE A 82 -3.51 -28.34 16.20
C PHE A 82 -3.53 -29.85 15.99
N ASP A 83 -2.77 -30.34 15.00
CA ASP A 83 -2.58 -31.78 14.75
C ASP A 83 -1.98 -32.49 15.98
N LEU A 84 -0.91 -31.93 16.57
CA LEU A 84 -0.27 -32.49 17.77
C LEU A 84 -1.18 -32.54 19.00
N ILE A 85 -2.13 -31.61 19.14
CA ILE A 85 -3.07 -31.57 20.27
C ILE A 85 -4.19 -32.60 20.08
N ILE A 86 -4.60 -32.89 18.85
CA ILE A 86 -5.76 -33.73 18.55
C ILE A 86 -5.39 -35.19 18.28
N ASN A 87 -4.19 -35.46 17.78
CA ASN A 87 -3.69 -36.81 17.51
C ASN A 87 -2.95 -37.41 18.71
#